data_AF-A0A0Q9PUI6-F1
#
_entry.id   AF-A0A0Q9PUI6-F1
#
_cell.length_a   1.000
_cell.length_b   1.000
_cell.length_c   1.000
_cell.angle_alpha   90.00
_cell.angle_beta   90.00
_cell.angle_gamma   90.00
#
_symmetry.space_group_name_H-M   'P 1'
#
loop_
_entity.id
_entity.type
_entity.pdbx_description
1 polymer ?
#
loop_
_entity_poly.entity_id
_entity_poly.type
_entity_poly.pdbx_seq_one_letter_code
_entity_poly.pdbx_strand_id
1 'polypeptide(L)'
;MEWGPQLTGNTLWLRSVWNVDGINRFEYSVDGDHFTSFGDTYQMGWGNYRGDRIGLYSYNCESEQGYIDVVQFSHEVAGAM
;
A
#
# COMPACT_ATOMS: atom_id res chain seq x y z
N MET A 1 13.18 -13.54 7.29
CA MET A 1 12.36 -12.93 6.22
C MET A 1 11.25 -13.91 5.98
N GLU A 2 10.03 -13.58 6.37
CA GLU A 2 8.86 -14.42 6.13
C GLU A 2 8.14 -13.85 4.91
N TRP A 3 7.95 -14.69 3.90
CA TRP A 3 7.24 -14.29 2.69
C TRP A 3 5.74 -14.44 2.92
N GLY A 4 4.97 -13.47 2.43
CA GLY A 4 3.52 -13.60 2.35
C GLY A 4 3.08 -14.67 1.36
N PRO A 5 1.77 -14.95 1.27
CA PRO A 5 1.24 -15.90 0.31
C PRO A 5 1.57 -15.49 -1.12
N GLN A 6 1.78 -16.48 -1.99
CA GLN A 6 1.87 -16.25 -3.42
C GLN A 6 0.51 -15.73 -3.93
N LEU A 7 0.53 -14.57 -4.59
CA LEU A 7 -0.64 -14.02 -5.27
C LEU A 7 -0.65 -14.46 -6.73
N THR A 8 -1.83 -14.78 -7.25
CA THR A 8 -2.05 -15.14 -8.65
C THR A 8 -3.04 -14.15 -9.28
N GLY A 9 -2.78 -13.72 -10.50
CA GLY A 9 -3.62 -12.76 -11.22
C GLY A 9 -2.83 -11.57 -11.75
N ASN A 10 -3.53 -10.65 -12.40
CA ASN A 10 -2.93 -9.51 -13.11
C ASN A 10 -3.35 -8.16 -12.54
N THR A 11 -4.21 -8.16 -11.52
CA THR A 11 -4.73 -6.96 -10.87
C THR A 11 -4.55 -7.09 -9.37
N LEU A 12 -4.04 -6.03 -8.77
CA LEU A 12 -3.77 -5.95 -7.33
C LEU A 12 -4.24 -4.58 -6.85
N TRP A 13 -5.07 -4.59 -5.82
CA TRP A 13 -5.46 -3.39 -5.10
C TRP A 13 -4.60 -3.28 -3.87
N LEU A 14 -4.02 -2.11 -3.64
CA LEU A 14 -3.20 -1.81 -2.48
C LEU A 14 -3.82 -0.62 -1.76
N ARG A 15 -3.88 -0.69 -0.44
CA ARG A 15 -4.31 0.47 0.35
C ARG A 15 -3.52 0.60 1.65
N SER A 16 -3.50 1.83 2.12
CA SER A 16 -2.88 2.25 3.37
C SER A 16 -3.97 2.92 4.18
N VAL A 17 -4.41 2.29 5.26
CA VAL A 17 -5.50 2.76 6.12
C VAL A 17 -4.91 3.23 7.43
N TRP A 18 -5.19 4.48 7.81
CA TRP A 18 -4.68 5.06 9.04
C TRP A 18 -5.78 5.76 9.83
N ASN A 19 -5.59 5.82 11.15
CA ASN A 19 -6.52 6.45 12.08
C ASN A 19 -6.00 7.82 12.55
N VAL A 20 -6.80 8.53 13.35
CA VAL A 20 -6.43 9.85 13.90
C VAL A 20 -5.18 9.84 14.78
N ASP A 21 -4.79 8.68 15.32
CA ASP A 21 -3.55 8.50 16.08
C ASP A 21 -2.32 8.35 15.18
N GLY A 22 -2.50 8.38 13.85
CA GLY A 22 -1.43 8.19 12.87
C GLY A 22 -0.95 6.74 12.79
N ILE A 23 -1.72 5.77 13.29
CA ILE A 23 -1.37 4.35 13.17
C ILE A 23 -1.85 3.87 11.80
N ASN A 24 -0.90 3.47 10.96
CA ASN A 24 -1.13 2.94 9.63
C ASN A 24 -1.15 1.41 9.59
N ARG A 25 -1.98 0.86 8.72
CA ARG A 25 -2.02 -0.56 8.36
C ARG A 25 -2.06 -0.69 6.83
N PHE A 26 -1.20 -1.54 6.30
CA PHE A 26 -1.20 -1.86 4.87
C PHE A 26 -2.10 -3.07 4.60
N GLU A 27 -2.83 -2.98 3.50
CA GLU A 27 -3.75 -4.02 3.06
C GLU A 27 -3.69 -4.21 1.55
N TYR A 28 -3.97 -5.42 1.10
CA TYR A 28 -4.10 -5.75 -0.32
C TYR A 28 -5.40 -6.47 -0.60
N SER A 29 -5.86 -6.43 -1.84
CA SER A 29 -6.96 -7.24 -2.35
C SER A 29 -6.63 -7.75 -3.75
N VAL A 30 -7.15 -8.93 -4.09
CA VAL A 30 -7.04 -9.55 -5.42
C VAL A 30 -8.38 -9.57 -6.18
N ASP A 31 -9.44 -9.08 -5.56
CA ASP A 31 -10.78 -8.97 -6.14
C ASP A 31 -11.34 -7.54 -6.12
N GLY A 32 -10.69 -6.61 -5.42
CA GLY A 32 -11.11 -5.22 -5.25
C GLY A 32 -12.10 -5.00 -4.10
N ASP A 33 -12.61 -6.07 -3.50
CA ASP A 33 -13.69 -6.03 -2.51
C ASP A 33 -13.22 -6.46 -1.11
N HIS A 34 -12.48 -7.58 -1.04
CA HIS A 34 -12.01 -8.16 0.21
C HIS A 34 -10.54 -7.85 0.44
N PHE A 35 -10.26 -7.06 1.47
CA PHE A 35 -8.91 -6.64 1.81
C PHE A 35 -8.33 -7.46 2.95
N THR A 36 -7.08 -7.89 2.77
CA THR A 36 -6.28 -8.61 3.77
C THR A 36 -5.14 -7.72 4.25
N SER A 37 -5.04 -7.52 5.56
CA SER A 37 -3.92 -6.78 6.14
C SER A 37 -2.64 -7.60 6.12
N PHE A 38 -1.49 -6.94 5.98
CA PHE A 38 -0.18 -7.59 5.97
C PHE A 38 0.86 -6.75 6.70
N GLY A 39 1.87 -7.43 7.26
CA GLY A 39 2.91 -6.81 8.08
C GLY A 39 2.37 -6.24 9.40
N ASP A 40 3.27 -5.57 10.11
CA ASP A 40 2.93 -4.87 11.35
C ASP A 40 2.34 -3.48 11.07
N THR A 41 1.65 -2.92 12.07
CA THR A 41 1.22 -1.52 12.02
C THR A 41 2.42 -0.58 11.99
N TYR A 42 2.30 0.51 11.26
CA TYR A 42 3.33 1.54 11.13
C TYR A 42 2.87 2.84 11.80
N GLN A 43 3.63 3.36 12.77
CA GLN A 43 3.36 4.67 13.34
C GLN A 43 3.87 5.75 12.40
N MET A 44 2.94 6.56 11.87
CA MET A 44 3.29 7.70 11.05
C MET A 44 4.03 8.74 11.87
N GLY A 45 5.02 9.38 11.25
CA GLY A 45 5.92 10.31 11.88
C GLY A 45 6.18 11.56 11.05
N TRP A 46 6.77 12.55 11.70
CA TRP A 46 7.34 13.70 11.02
C TRP A 46 8.81 13.44 10.72
N GLY A 47 9.21 13.62 9.47
CA GLY A 47 10.59 13.46 9.04
C GLY A 47 10.89 14.26 7.79
N ASN A 48 12.16 14.63 7.60
CA ASN A 48 12.68 15.28 6.39
C ASN A 48 11.90 16.54 5.95
N TYR A 49 11.34 17.29 6.90
CA TYR A 49 10.48 18.47 6.68
C TYR A 49 9.24 18.22 5.82
N ARG A 50 8.81 16.96 5.75
CA ARG A 50 7.93 16.51 4.67
C ARG A 50 6.85 15.56 5.14
N GLY A 51 7.03 14.89 6.28
CA GLY A 51 6.12 13.85 6.77
C GLY A 51 6.05 12.65 5.82
N ASP A 52 5.27 11.67 6.23
CA ASP A 52 5.07 10.44 5.47
C ASP A 52 4.21 10.66 4.21
N ARG A 53 4.48 9.85 3.18
CA ARG A 53 3.75 9.84 1.92
C ARG A 53 3.44 8.42 1.51
N ILE A 54 2.33 8.25 0.82
CA ILE A 54 2.06 7.03 0.07
C ILE A 54 2.82 7.11 -1.25
N GLY A 55 3.52 6.03 -1.60
CA GLY A 55 4.24 5.90 -2.86
C GLY A 55 4.16 4.45 -3.36
N LEU A 56 4.07 4.31 -4.68
CA LEU A 56 4.20 3.03 -5.38
C LEU A 56 5.56 3.01 -6.07
N TYR A 57 6.28 1.91 -5.91
CA TYR A 57 7.61 1.72 -6.46
C TYR A 57 7.66 0.38 -7.16
N SER A 58 8.26 0.35 -8.34
CA SER A 58 8.61 -0.88 -9.06
C SER A 58 10.09 -0.80 -9.38
N TYR A 59 10.83 -1.82 -9.00
CA TYR A 59 12.26 -1.92 -9.28
C TYR A 59 12.62 -3.37 -9.58
N ASN A 60 13.66 -3.56 -10.39
CA ASN A 60 14.19 -4.85 -10.77
C ASN A 60 15.71 -4.78 -10.60
N CYS A 61 16.27 -5.66 -9.76
CA CYS A 61 17.71 -5.69 -9.50
C CYS A 61 18.51 -6.44 -10.57
N GLU A 62 17.85 -7.18 -11.46
CA GLU A 62 18.50 -8.04 -12.45
C GLU A 62 18.64 -7.35 -13.82
N SER A 63 17.67 -6.53 -14.22
CA SER A 63 17.71 -5.82 -15.51
C SER A 63 16.73 -4.63 -15.57
N GLU A 64 16.91 -3.74 -16.54
CA GLU A 64 15.98 -2.64 -16.85
C GLU A 64 14.74 -3.13 -17.62
N GLN A 65 14.01 -4.08 -17.03
CA GLN A 65 12.83 -4.72 -17.62
C GLN A 65 11.71 -4.88 -16.61
N GLY A 66 10.48 -4.98 -17.11
CA GLY A 66 9.26 -5.07 -16.33
C GLY A 66 8.60 -3.70 -16.13
N TYR A 67 7.28 -3.70 -15.99
CA TYR A 67 6.49 -2.51 -15.74
C TYR A 67 5.26 -2.88 -14.91
N ILE A 68 4.64 -1.88 -14.31
CA ILE A 68 3.31 -1.98 -13.72
C ILE A 68 2.43 -0.88 -14.30
N ASP A 69 1.17 -1.19 -14.52
CA ASP A 69 0.17 -0.20 -14.92
C ASP A 69 -0.63 0.23 -13.70
N VAL A 70 -0.46 1.49 -13.28
CA VAL A 70 -1.25 2.08 -12.19
C VAL A 70 -2.49 2.74 -12.78
N VAL A 71 -3.58 1.99 -12.82
CA VAL A 71 -4.84 2.42 -13.43
C VAL A 71 -5.55 3.50 -12.60
N GLN A 72 -5.48 3.41 -11.27
CA GLN A 72 -6.16 4.33 -10.36
C GLN A 72 -5.35 4.56 -9.09
N PHE A 73 -5.42 5.79 -8.58
CA PHE A 73 -4.94 6.16 -7.25
C PHE A 73 -5.91 7.17 -6.63
N SER A 74 -6.46 6.85 -5.47
CA SER A 74 -7.43 7.69 -4.77
C SER A 74 -7.16 7.76 -3.27
N HIS A 75 -7.60 8.87 -2.66
CA HIS A 75 -7.67 9.01 -1.22
C HIS A 75 -9.13 9.06 -0.80
N GLU A 76 -9.48 8.23 0.17
CA GLU A 76 -10.79 8.27 0.79
C GLU A 76 -10.62 8.69 2.24
N VAL A 77 -11.45 9.62 2.67
CA VAL A 77 -11.52 10.06 4.07
C VAL A 77 -12.79 9.46 4.65
N ALA A 78 -12.64 8.52 5.58
CA ALA A 78 -13.77 7.97 6.31
C ALA A 78 -14.32 9.02 7.29
N GLY A 79 -15.31 9.79 6.84
CA GLY A 79 -16.11 10.69 7.67
C GLY A 79 -15.53 12.09 7.89
N ALA A 80 -15.95 13.04 7.07
CA ALA A 80 -16.53 14.26 7.63
C ALA A 80 -18.04 14.02 7.72
N MET A 81 -18.57 13.83 8.93
CA MET A 81 -19.95 14.20 9.25
C MET A 81 -19.93 15.61 9.84
#